data_AF-A0A971MTL7-F1
#
_entry.id   AF-A0A971MTL7-F1
#
_cell.length_a   1.000
_cell.length_b   1.000
_cell.length_c   1.000
_cell.angle_alpha   90.00
_cell.angle_beta   90.00
_cell.angle_gamma   90.00
#
_symmetry.space_group_name_H-M   'P 1'
#
loop_
_entity.id
_entity.type
_entity.pdbx_description
1 polymer ?
#
loop_
_entity_poly.entity_id
_entity_poly.type
_entity_poly.pdbx_seq_one_letter_code
_entity_poly.pdbx_strand_id
1 'polypeptide(L)'
;MLSYKSTGIKKLIFDRICQIDEAIVEEDPEYKKLGERPSELLELIAAKLSPEDNKLLNEYDDKYFHQILRRDELYYSRGLMEGIILCYWVLTVGRGEKEIEV
;
A
#
# COMPACT_ATOMS: atom_id res chain seq x y z
N MET A 1 2.18 -13.40 -3.59
CA MET A 1 2.67 -12.03 -3.39
C MET A 1 2.11 -11.19 -4.53
N LEU A 2 1.36 -10.13 -4.21
CA LEU A 2 0.91 -9.16 -5.20
C LEU A 2 2.05 -8.19 -5.43
N SER A 3 2.40 -7.93 -6.68
CA SER A 3 3.49 -7.03 -7.05
C SER A 3 3.40 -6.65 -8.51
N TYR A 4 4.19 -5.68 -8.94
CA TYR A 4 4.31 -5.30 -10.35
C TYR A 4 4.71 -6.46 -11.28
N LYS A 5 5.36 -7.50 -10.73
CA LYS A 5 5.74 -8.75 -11.44
C LYS A 5 4.61 -9.78 -11.52
N SER A 6 3.47 -9.52 -10.89
CA SER A 6 2.32 -10.43 -10.94
C SER A 6 1.76 -10.54 -12.35
N THR A 7 1.10 -11.65 -12.65
CA THR A 7 0.45 -11.91 -13.94
C THR A 7 -1.01 -12.35 -13.73
N GLY A 8 -1.82 -12.26 -14.79
CA GLY A 8 -3.22 -12.66 -14.77
C GLY A 8 -4.06 -11.88 -13.76
N ILE A 9 -4.96 -12.55 -13.05
CA ILE A 9 -5.88 -11.93 -12.09
C ILE A 9 -5.17 -11.17 -10.97
N LYS A 10 -3.98 -11.64 -10.56
CA LYS A 10 -3.16 -10.97 -9.53
C LYS A 10 -2.63 -9.63 -10.01
N LYS A 11 -2.26 -9.51 -11.29
CA LYS A 11 -1.85 -8.24 -11.90
C LYS A 11 -3.00 -7.25 -11.94
N LEU A 12 -4.17 -7.70 -12.40
CA LEU A 12 -5.38 -6.89 -12.46
C LEU A 12 -5.77 -6.34 -11.08
N ILE A 13 -5.72 -7.18 -10.06
CA ILE A 13 -5.95 -6.77 -8.65
C ILE A 13 -4.93 -5.73 -8.21
N PHE A 14 -3.64 -6.00 -8.41
CA PHE A 14 -2.55 -5.10 -8.03
C PHE A 14 -2.71 -3.72 -8.69
N ASP A 15 -2.93 -3.70 -10.01
CA ASP A 15 -3.10 -2.46 -10.76
C ASP A 15 -4.33 -1.68 -10.29
N ARG A 16 -5.42 -2.37 -9.93
CA ARG A 16 -6.61 -1.70 -9.41
C ARG A 16 -6.41 -1.11 -8.02
N ILE A 17 -5.65 -1.79 -7.14
CA ILE A 17 -5.27 -1.25 -5.83
C ILE A 17 -4.44 0.02 -6.03
N CYS A 18 -3.43 -0.01 -6.92
CA CYS A 18 -2.62 1.18 -7.22
C CYS A 18 -3.48 2.35 -7.74
N GLN A 19 -4.42 2.10 -8.64
CA GLN A 19 -5.33 3.16 -9.13
C GLN A 19 -6.22 3.76 -8.03
N ILE A 20 -6.69 2.93 -7.10
CA ILE A 20 -7.51 3.40 -5.97
C ILE A 20 -6.66 4.22 -5.01
N ASP A 21 -5.45 3.72 -4.69
CA ASP A 21 -4.47 4.42 -3.87
C ASP A 21 -4.19 5.80 -4.45
N GLU A 22 -3.78 5.88 -5.72
CA GLU A 22 -3.53 7.13 -6.46
C GLU A 22 -4.70 8.10 -6.38
N ALA A 23 -5.94 7.64 -6.62
CA ALA A 23 -7.13 8.49 -6.55
C ALA A 23 -7.39 9.03 -5.14
N ILE A 24 -7.13 8.25 -4.09
CA ILE A 24 -7.31 8.67 -2.70
C ILE A 24 -6.24 9.69 -2.32
N VAL A 25 -4.95 9.38 -2.55
CA VAL A 25 -3.86 10.28 -2.16
C VAL A 25 -3.83 11.57 -2.99
N GLU A 26 -4.32 11.54 -4.23
CA GLU A 26 -4.47 12.76 -5.04
C GLU A 26 -5.52 13.71 -4.45
N GLU A 27 -6.51 13.24 -3.71
CA GLU A 27 -7.52 14.12 -3.11
C GLU A 27 -7.17 14.55 -1.69
N ASP A 28 -6.22 13.90 -1.02
CA ASP A 28 -5.85 14.16 0.38
C ASP A 28 -4.86 15.34 0.51
N PRO A 29 -5.29 16.50 1.06
CA PRO A 29 -4.41 17.66 1.23
C PRO A 29 -3.36 17.47 2.33
N GLU A 30 -3.62 16.66 3.35
CA GLU A 30 -2.66 16.35 4.40
C GLU A 30 -1.53 15.47 3.86
N TYR A 31 -1.89 14.41 3.11
CA TYR A 31 -0.92 13.56 2.44
C TYR A 31 0.01 14.37 1.52
N LYS A 32 -0.56 15.24 0.68
CA LYS A 32 0.21 16.12 -0.21
C LYS A 32 1.19 17.00 0.56
N LYS A 33 0.71 17.67 1.61
CA LYS A 33 1.53 18.55 2.45
C LYS A 33 2.69 17.80 3.12
N LEU A 34 2.46 16.56 3.57
CA LEU A 34 3.51 15.71 4.13
C LEU A 34 4.56 15.31 3.07
N GLY A 35 4.15 15.18 1.80
CA GLY A 35 5.02 14.81 0.68
C GLY A 35 5.83 15.95 0.04
N GLU A 36 5.63 17.22 0.42
CA GLU A 36 6.26 18.36 -0.29
C GLU A 36 7.77 18.52 -0.07
N ARG A 37 8.27 18.25 1.14
CA ARG A 37 9.67 18.49 1.53
C ARG A 37 10.51 17.31 2.07
N PRO A 38 10.09 16.02 2.04
CA PRO A 38 10.92 14.93 2.55
C PRO A 38 12.31 14.87 1.90
N SER A 39 12.38 14.98 0.57
CA SER A 39 13.64 14.86 -0.18
C SER A 39 14.62 15.98 0.15
N GLU A 40 14.15 17.23 0.22
CA GLU A 40 14.99 18.38 0.61
C GLU A 40 15.55 18.22 2.03
N LEU A 41 14.72 17.74 2.96
CA LEU A 41 15.16 17.53 4.35
C LEU A 41 16.20 16.42 4.43
N LEU A 42 16.03 15.34 3.67
CA LEU A 42 17.01 14.25 3.57
C LEU A 42 18.35 14.73 3.00
N GLU A 43 18.34 15.54 1.95
CA GLU A 43 19.56 16.14 1.40
C GLU A 43 20.29 17.02 2.42
N LEU A 44 19.55 17.85 3.17
CA LEU A 44 20.12 18.70 4.22
C LEU A 44 20.70 17.90 5.39
N ILE A 45 20.11 16.75 5.71
CA ILE A 45 20.63 15.83 6.73
C ILE A 45 21.88 15.13 6.20
N ALA A 46 21.84 14.59 4.99
CA ALA A 46 22.96 13.92 4.33
C ALA A 46 24.21 14.82 4.25
N ALA A 47 24.03 16.12 4.01
CA ALA A 47 25.12 17.10 3.95
C ALA A 47 25.81 17.35 5.30
N LYS A 48 25.18 17.02 6.44
CA LYS A 48 25.71 17.22 7.79
C LYS A 48 26.32 15.96 8.41
N LEU A 49 26.02 14.79 7.84
CA LEU A 49 26.45 13.51 8.38
C LEU A 49 27.84 13.11 7.87
N SER A 50 28.54 12.32 8.68
CA SER A 50 29.72 11.60 8.21
C SER A 50 29.32 10.58 7.14
N PRO A 51 30.24 10.14 6.26
CA PRO A 51 29.96 9.07 5.30
C PRO A 51 29.44 7.79 5.95
N GLU A 52 29.97 7.42 7.12
CA GLU A 52 29.57 6.24 7.88
C GLU A 52 28.13 6.38 8.42
N ASP A 53 27.79 7.52 9.01
CA ASP A 53 26.44 7.77 9.53
C ASP A 53 25.41 7.87 8.41
N ASN A 54 25.78 8.48 7.28
CA ASN A 54 24.92 8.56 6.10
C ASN A 54 24.65 7.16 5.53
N LYS A 55 25.66 6.28 5.49
CA LYS A 55 25.46 4.88 5.11
C LYS A 55 24.49 4.17 6.05
N LEU A 56 24.63 4.36 7.36
CA LEU A 56 23.73 3.75 8.35
C LEU A 56 22.29 4.26 8.21
N LEU A 57 22.11 5.57 7.95
CA LEU A 57 20.80 6.17 7.71
C LEU A 57 20.15 5.57 6.45
N ASN A 58 20.89 5.47 5.34
CA ASN A 58 20.36 4.86 4.11
C ASN A 58 19.96 3.39 4.32
N GLU A 59 20.76 2.61 5.06
CA GLU A 59 20.41 1.23 5.39
C GLU A 59 19.16 1.14 6.29
N TYR A 60 18.97 2.09 7.21
CA TYR A 60 17.77 2.17 8.04
C TYR A 60 16.55 2.52 7.18
N ASP A 61 16.64 3.57 6.37
CA ASP A 61 15.54 4.04 5.52
C ASP A 61 15.10 2.97 4.54
N ASP A 62 16.03 2.25 3.90
CA ASP A 62 15.72 1.15 2.97
C ASP A 62 14.96 0.01 3.67
N LYS A 63 15.44 -0.42 4.85
CA LYS A 63 14.78 -1.47 5.64
C LYS A 63 13.41 -1.02 6.14
N TYR A 64 13.30 0.21 6.62
CA TYR A 64 12.05 0.77 7.14
C TYR A 64 11.01 0.92 6.02
N PHE A 65 11.43 1.42 4.86
CA PHE A 65 10.58 1.54 3.69
C PHE A 65 10.05 0.18 3.22
N HIS A 66 10.91 -0.83 3.13
CA HIS A 66 10.49 -2.19 2.79
C HIS A 66 9.53 -2.81 3.82
N GLN A 67 9.71 -2.49 5.11
CA GLN A 67 8.79 -2.91 6.16
C GLN A 67 7.41 -2.28 6.01
N ILE A 68 7.34 -0.97 5.73
CA ILE A 68 6.07 -0.27 5.46
C ILE A 68 5.38 -0.88 4.25
N LEU A 69 6.08 -1.03 3.13
CA LEU A 69 5.51 -1.63 1.91
C LEU A 69 4.93 -3.02 2.18
N ARG A 70 5.63 -3.84 2.97
CA ARG A 70 5.14 -5.18 3.32
C ARG A 70 3.89 -5.12 4.20
N ARG A 71 3.82 -4.17 5.13
CA ARG A 71 2.64 -3.97 5.99
C ARG A 71 1.44 -3.54 5.15
N ASP A 72 1.62 -2.60 4.23
CA ASP A 72 0.54 -2.10 3.39
C ASP A 72 0.03 -3.18 2.43
N GLU A 73 0.93 -4.00 1.86
CA GLU A 73 0.55 -5.19 1.06
C GLU A 73 -0.36 -6.14 1.87
N LEU A 74 -0.04 -6.38 3.14
CA LEU A 74 -0.84 -7.24 4.01
C LEU A 74 -2.22 -6.62 4.28
N TYR A 75 -2.30 -5.32 4.55
CA TYR A 75 -3.58 -4.63 4.75
C TYR A 75 -4.45 -4.65 3.50
N TYR A 76 -3.90 -4.29 2.35
CA TYR A 76 -4.66 -4.29 1.09
C TYR A 76 -5.10 -5.69 0.68
N SER A 77 -4.24 -6.69 0.83
CA SER A 77 -4.60 -8.09 0.54
C SER A 77 -5.74 -8.58 1.45
N ARG A 78 -5.69 -8.24 2.73
CA ARG A 78 -6.74 -8.59 3.69
C ARG A 78 -8.05 -7.86 3.38
N GLY A 79 -7.99 -6.54 3.18
CA GLY A 79 -9.17 -5.73 2.85
C GLY A 79 -9.86 -6.20 1.57
N LEU A 80 -9.08 -6.61 0.55
CA LEU A 80 -9.63 -7.21 -0.66
C LEU A 80 -10.37 -8.53 -0.39
N MET A 81 -9.78 -9.44 0.39
CA MET A 81 -10.42 -10.72 0.73
C MET A 81 -11.70 -10.50 1.53
N GLU A 82 -11.67 -9.61 2.52
CA GLU A 82 -12.85 -9.23 3.30
C GLU A 82 -13.93 -8.59 2.41
N GLY A 83 -13.54 -7.75 1.45
CA GLY A 83 -14.45 -7.16 0.47
C GLY A 83 -15.09 -8.18 -0.47
N ILE A 84 -14.33 -9.17 -0.96
CA ILE A 84 -14.87 -10.27 -1.79
C ILE A 84 -15.89 -11.08 -1.00
N ILE A 85 -15.58 -11.44 0.25
CA ILE A 85 -16.48 -12.19 1.13
C ILE A 85 -17.76 -11.38 1.37
N LEU A 86 -17.65 -10.09 1.65
CA LEU A 86 -18.80 -9.21 1.84
C LEU A 86 -19.67 -9.12 0.58
N CYS A 87 -19.06 -8.91 -0.59
CA CYS A 87 -19.78 -8.87 -1.87
C CYS A 87 -20.53 -10.18 -2.14
N TYR A 88 -19.89 -11.33 -1.90
CA TYR A 88 -20.52 -12.63 -2.03
C TYR A 88 -21.74 -12.74 -1.10
N TRP A 89 -21.58 -12.42 0.18
CA TRP A 89 -22.66 -12.44 1.17
C TRP A 89 -23.85 -11.55 0.74
N VAL A 90 -23.59 -10.30 0.32
CA VAL A 90 -24.62 -9.37 -0.15
C VAL A 90 -25.39 -9.94 -1.34
N LEU A 91 -24.68 -10.55 -2.30
CA LEU A 91 -25.31 -11.17 -3.47
C LEU A 91 -26.17 -12.37 -3.09
N THR A 92 -25.68 -13.23 -2.20
CA THR A 92 -26.39 -14.43 -1.73
C THR A 92 -27.67 -14.07 -0.97
N VAL A 93 -27.58 -13.14 -0.01
CA VAL A 93 -28.76 -12.62 0.71
C VAL A 93 -29.72 -11.90 -0.23
N GLY A 94 -29.21 -11.10 -1.17
CA GLY A 94 -30.02 -10.41 -2.17
C GLY A 94 -30.80 -11.34 -3.11
N ARG A 95 -30.31 -12.58 -3.29
CA ARG A 95 -31.01 -13.65 -4.04
C ARG A 95 -32.01 -14.44 -3.20
N GLY A 96 -32.12 -14.15 -1.89
CA GLY A 96 -33.03 -14.84 -0.97
C GLY A 96 -32.51 -16.20 -0.50
N GLU A 97 -31.23 -16.51 -0.73
CA GLU A 97 -30.59 -17.72 -0.22
C GLU A 97 -30.41 -17.59 1.31
N LYS A 98 -31.10 -18.44 2.07
CA LYS A 98 -31.14 -18.39 3.55
C LYS A 98 -29.96 -19.08 4.21
N GLU A 99 -29.26 -19.94 3.47
CA GLU A 99 -28.07 -20.65 3.94
C GLU A 99 -26.96 -20.39 2.94
N ILE A 100 -25.83 -19.90 3.45
CA ILE A 100 -24.61 -19.69 2.68
C ILE A 100 -23.76 -20.93 2.96
N GLU A 101 -23.64 -21.85 2.01
CA GLU A 101 -22.61 -22.88 2.11
C GLU A 101 -21.24 -22.19 2.04
N VAL A 102 -20.47 -22.33 3.13
CA VAL A 102 -19.10 -21.82 3.29
C VAL A 102 -18.11 -22.91 2.99
#